data_AF-A0A972ADP3-F1
#
_entry.id   AF-A0A972ADP3-F1
#
_cell.length_a   1.000
_cell.length_b   1.000
_cell.length_c   1.000
_cell.angle_alpha   90.00
_cell.angle_beta   90.00
_cell.angle_gamma   90.00
#
_symmetry.space_group_name_H-M   'P 1'
#
loop_
_entity.id
_entity.type
_entity.pdbx_description
1 polymer ?
#
loop_
_entity_poly.entity_id
_entity_poly.type
_entity_poly.pdbx_seq_one_letter_code
_entity_poly.pdbx_strand_id
1 'polypeptide(L)'
;MQCPNCGNDIPIKPESGEVQQEKFHSMLRWLGALLLMFIPGVNIILLVFWAFISKNVSRDRKNWAIASIIVYVIVIILLIVLYFMFVAMFNRLFGG
;
A
#
# COMPACT_ATOMS: atom_id res chain seq x y z
N MET A 1 -42.48 2.92 -43.90
CA MET A 1 -42.53 4.22 -43.18
C MET A 1 -41.09 4.75 -43.17
N GLN A 2 -40.70 5.53 -44.19
CA GLN A 2 -39.43 6.27 -44.16
C GLN A 2 -39.55 7.38 -43.12
N CYS A 3 -38.63 7.44 -42.15
CA CYS A 3 -38.56 8.59 -41.25
C CYS A 3 -38.00 9.79 -42.05
N PRO A 4 -38.77 10.87 -42.23
CA PRO A 4 -38.25 12.10 -42.80
C PRO A 4 -37.47 12.82 -41.70
N ASN A 5 -36.21 13.13 -41.98
CA ASN A 5 -35.35 14.01 -41.19
C ASN A 5 -34.87 13.44 -39.83
N CYS A 6 -33.88 12.55 -39.88
CA CYS A 6 -32.97 12.34 -38.74
C CYS A 6 -31.90 13.46 -38.73
N GLY A 7 -32.34 14.69 -38.48
CA GLY A 7 -31.46 15.83 -38.23
C GLY A 7 -31.22 15.97 -36.73
N ASN A 8 -30.34 15.14 -36.18
CA ASN A 8 -29.85 15.32 -34.82
C ASN A 8 -28.31 15.32 -34.87
N ASP A 9 -27.73 16.51 -34.98
CA ASP A 9 -26.33 16.78 -34.70
C ASP A 9 -26.16 16.67 -33.17
N ILE A 10 -26.13 15.44 -32.68
CA ILE A 10 -25.58 15.19 -31.35
C ILE A 10 -24.13 15.67 -31.45
N PRO A 11 -23.67 16.63 -30.62
CA PRO A 11 -22.24 16.89 -30.54
C PRO A 11 -21.62 15.59 -30.01
N ILE A 12 -21.11 14.78 -30.93
CA ILE A 12 -20.19 13.70 -30.61
C ILE A 12 -18.96 14.45 -30.12
N LYS A 13 -18.94 14.75 -28.81
CA LYS A 13 -17.69 14.93 -28.11
C LYS A 13 -16.92 13.68 -28.49
N PRO A 14 -15.78 13.79 -29.21
CA PRO A 14 -15.05 12.61 -29.56
C PRO A 14 -14.89 11.84 -28.26
N GLU A 15 -15.45 10.63 -28.23
CA GLU A 15 -15.02 9.60 -27.31
C GLU A 15 -13.59 9.27 -27.76
N SER A 16 -12.70 10.24 -27.55
CA SER A 16 -11.33 9.98 -27.19
C SER A 16 -11.50 8.94 -26.12
N GLY A 17 -11.09 7.72 -26.43
CA GLY A 17 -10.65 6.82 -25.41
C GLY A 17 -9.60 7.56 -24.60
N GLU A 18 -10.02 8.39 -23.65
CA GLU A 18 -9.47 8.33 -22.33
C GLU A 18 -9.76 6.89 -21.89
N VAL A 19 -8.92 5.97 -22.37
CA VAL A 19 -8.46 4.86 -21.55
C VAL A 19 -8.21 5.55 -20.25
N GLN A 20 -9.12 5.35 -19.28
CA GLN A 20 -8.96 5.90 -17.96
C GLN A 20 -7.53 5.53 -17.64
N GLN A 21 -6.65 6.53 -17.62
CA GLN A 21 -5.34 6.37 -17.04
C GLN A 21 -5.71 6.26 -15.56
N GLU A 22 -6.27 5.08 -15.18
CA GLU A 22 -6.36 4.57 -13.83
C GLU A 22 -4.95 4.74 -13.37
N LYS A 23 -4.77 5.84 -12.64
CA LYS A 23 -3.52 6.56 -12.44
C LYS A 23 -2.47 5.52 -12.13
N PHE A 24 -1.78 5.01 -13.16
CA PHE A 24 -1.07 3.75 -13.03
C PHE A 24 0.01 4.12 -12.05
N HIS A 25 -0.18 3.69 -10.80
CA HIS A 25 0.65 4.17 -9.72
C HIS A 25 2.05 3.77 -10.12
N SER A 26 2.85 4.76 -10.55
CA SER A 26 4.05 4.53 -11.35
C SER A 26 4.76 3.30 -10.81
N MET A 27 4.75 2.19 -11.57
CA MET A 27 5.21 0.89 -11.08
C MET A 27 6.62 1.03 -10.49
N LEU A 28 7.42 1.91 -11.09
CA LEU A 28 8.74 2.33 -10.65
C LEU A 28 8.78 2.82 -9.20
N ARG A 29 7.73 3.49 -8.74
CA ARG A 29 7.59 3.98 -7.36
C ARG A 29 7.27 2.86 -6.38
N TRP A 30 6.48 1.87 -6.78
CA TRP A 30 6.25 0.65 -6.00
C TRP A 30 7.48 -0.25 -6.01
N LEU A 31 8.21 -0.31 -7.11
CA LEU A 31 9.54 -0.91 -7.21
C LEU A 31 10.50 -0.28 -6.22
N GLY A 32 10.50 1.05 -6.08
CA GLY A 32 11.25 1.74 -5.05
C GLY A 32 10.85 1.31 -3.63
N ALA A 33 9.55 1.13 -3.36
CA ALA A 33 9.07 0.63 -2.07
C ALA A 33 9.49 -0.82 -1.81
N LEU A 34 9.41 -1.70 -2.81
CA LEU A 34 9.86 -3.09 -2.74
C LEU A 34 11.38 -3.18 -2.53
N LEU A 35 12.15 -2.35 -3.23
CA LEU A 35 13.60 -2.25 -3.05
C LEU A 35 13.96 -1.73 -1.65
N LEU A 36 13.14 -0.87 -1.07
CA LEU A 36 13.31 -0.41 0.30
C LEU A 36 12.92 -1.48 1.34
N MET A 37 11.98 -2.37 1.03
CA MET A 37 11.65 -3.51 1.89
C MET A 37 12.81 -4.50 2.05
N PHE A 38 13.74 -4.56 1.09
CA PHE A 38 14.99 -5.32 1.24
C PHE A 38 15.88 -4.79 2.37
N ILE A 39 15.70 -3.53 2.78
CA ILE A 39 16.41 -2.94 3.92
C ILE A 39 15.45 -2.94 5.12
N PRO A 40 15.51 -3.94 6.01
CA PRO A 40 14.50 -4.18 7.04
C PRO A 40 14.27 -2.99 7.99
N GLY A 41 15.31 -2.15 8.21
CA GLY A 41 15.20 -0.95 9.05
C GLY A 41 14.47 0.22 8.37
N VAL A 42 14.59 0.36 7.05
CA VAL A 42 14.04 1.52 6.31
C VAL A 42 12.56 1.35 6.04
N ASN A 43 12.06 0.11 5.98
CA ASN A 43 10.66 -0.23 5.79
C ASN A 43 9.75 0.44 6.84
N ILE A 44 10.10 0.35 8.13
CA ILE A 44 9.31 0.95 9.22
C ILE A 44 9.34 2.49 9.14
N ILE A 45 10.50 3.08 8.83
CA ILE A 45 10.67 4.54 8.75
C ILE A 45 9.90 5.11 7.54
N LEU A 46 9.88 4.40 6.42
CA LEU A 46 9.13 4.77 5.23
C LEU A 46 7.61 4.75 5.49
N LEU A 47 7.12 3.75 6.22
CA LEU A 47 5.72 3.63 6.60
C LEU A 47 5.27 4.81 7.48
N VAL A 48 6.09 5.18 8.47
CA VAL A 48 5.85 6.36 9.31
C VAL A 48 5.92 7.65 8.48
N PHE A 49 6.88 7.77 7.56
CA PHE A 49 6.99 8.93 6.66
C PHE A 49 5.76 9.08 5.73
N TRP A 50 5.23 7.98 5.19
CA TRP A 50 4.00 8.01 4.39
C TRP A 50 2.75 8.31 5.21
N ALA A 51 2.68 7.83 6.44
CA ALA A 51 1.57 8.10 7.34
C ALA A 51 1.53 9.57 7.79
N PHE A 52 2.68 10.16 8.14
CA PHE A 52 2.74 11.48 8.81
C PHE A 52 3.24 12.63 7.94
N ILE A 53 4.18 12.43 7.01
CA ILE A 53 4.83 13.53 6.26
C ILE A 53 4.14 13.82 4.92
N SER A 54 3.44 12.84 4.35
CA SER A 54 2.83 13.02 3.03
C SER A 54 1.46 13.74 3.06
N LYS A 55 1.51 15.07 2.97
CA LYS A 55 0.32 15.95 2.87
C LYS A 55 -0.49 15.75 1.57
N ASN A 56 0.16 15.29 0.48
CA ASN A 56 -0.42 15.13 -0.87
C ASN A 56 -0.37 13.68 -1.41
N VAL A 57 -0.53 12.68 -0.55
CA VAL A 57 -0.57 11.27 -0.97
C VAL A 57 -2.00 10.79 -1.18
N SER A 58 -2.25 10.13 -2.33
CA SER A 58 -3.52 9.47 -2.65
C SER A 58 -3.94 8.52 -1.54
N ARG A 59 -5.24 8.47 -1.27
CA ARG A 59 -5.86 7.76 -0.14
C ARG A 59 -5.36 6.32 0.01
N ASP A 60 -5.13 5.64 -1.11
CA ASP A 60 -4.73 4.23 -1.17
C ASP A 60 -3.36 3.96 -0.54
N ARG A 61 -2.43 4.90 -0.69
CA ARG A 61 -1.06 4.79 -0.16
C ARG A 61 -1.02 5.05 1.35
N LYS A 62 -1.85 5.98 1.84
CA LYS A 62 -2.03 6.18 3.29
C LYS A 62 -2.65 4.94 3.92
N ASN A 63 -3.66 4.37 3.27
CA ASN A 63 -4.33 3.17 3.76
C ASN A 63 -3.38 1.96 3.82
N TRP A 64 -2.57 1.76 2.78
CA TRP A 64 -1.55 0.71 2.78
C TRP A 64 -0.50 0.89 3.88
N ALA A 65 -0.04 2.12 4.13
CA ALA A 65 0.91 2.39 5.21
C ALA A 65 0.31 2.08 6.59
N ILE A 66 -0.94 2.48 6.82
CA ILE A 66 -1.67 2.20 8.08
C ILE A 66 -1.87 0.70 8.28
N ALA A 67 -2.32 -0.03 7.24
CA ALA A 67 -2.48 -1.47 7.29
C ALA A 67 -1.16 -2.19 7.63
N SER A 68 -0.06 -1.74 7.01
CA SER A 68 1.26 -2.32 7.23
C SER A 68 1.77 -2.08 8.66
N ILE A 69 1.53 -0.89 9.23
CA ILE A 69 1.86 -0.59 10.62
C ILE A 69 1.09 -1.51 11.57
N ILE A 70 -0.20 -1.75 11.33
CA ILE A 70 -1.02 -2.64 12.16
C ILE A 70 -0.45 -4.07 12.10
N VAL A 71 -0.11 -4.57 10.92
CA VAL A 71 0.51 -5.89 10.76
C VAL A 71 1.85 -5.97 11.49
N TYR A 72 2.69 -4.93 11.38
CA TYR A 72 3.96 -4.88 12.10
C TYR A 72 3.79 -4.93 13.62
N VAL A 73 2.82 -4.20 14.17
CA VAL A 73 2.52 -4.22 15.61
C VAL A 73 2.11 -5.63 16.04
N ILE A 74 1.25 -6.31 15.27
CA ILE A 74 0.84 -7.69 15.56
C ILE A 74 2.03 -8.64 15.54
N VAL A 75 2.90 -8.54 14.52
CA VAL A 75 4.10 -9.37 14.41
C VAL A 75 5.06 -9.13 15.57
N ILE A 76 5.27 -7.88 15.98
CA ILE A 76 6.13 -7.54 17.13
C ILE A 76 5.57 -8.17 18.41
N ILE A 77 4.27 -8.05 18.66
CA ILE A 77 3.63 -8.66 19.85
C ILE A 77 3.83 -10.17 19.84
N LEU A 78 3.62 -10.82 18.69
CA LEU A 78 3.82 -12.25 18.54
C LEU A 78 5.28 -12.67 18.77
N LEU A 79 6.24 -11.92 18.24
CA LEU A 79 7.67 -12.15 18.47
C LEU A 79 8.06 -11.97 19.93
N ILE A 80 7.50 -10.98 20.63
CA ILE A 80 7.75 -10.77 22.06
C ILE A 80 7.26 -11.98 22.87
N VAL A 81 6.04 -12.46 22.61
CA VAL A 81 5.51 -13.66 23.27
C VAL A 81 6.39 -14.87 23.01
N LEU A 82 6.78 -15.09 21.76
CA LEU A 82 7.64 -16.20 21.37
C LEU A 82 9.02 -16.10 22.02
N TYR A 83 9.58 -14.88 22.09
CA TYR A 83 10.85 -14.59 22.75
C TYR A 83 10.79 -14.93 24.23
N PHE A 84 9.75 -14.50 24.96
CA PHE A 84 9.61 -14.85 26.37
C PHE A 84 9.45 -16.35 26.60
N MET A 85 8.70 -17.05 25.75
CA MET A 85 8.60 -18.51 25.81
C MET A 85 9.96 -19.18 25.58
N PHE A 86 10.69 -18.70 24.57
CA PHE A 86 12.01 -19.24 24.22
C PHE A 86 13.03 -18.98 25.32
N VAL A 87 13.07 -17.77 25.89
CA VAL A 87 13.94 -17.41 27.02
C VAL A 87 13.58 -18.21 28.27
N ALA A 88 12.30 -18.38 28.59
CA ALA A 88 11.88 -19.19 29.72
C ALA A 88 12.30 -20.66 29.57
N MET A 89 12.13 -21.23 28.36
CA MET A 89 12.58 -22.59 28.06
C MET A 89 14.12 -22.69 28.09
N PHE A 90 14.82 -21.72 27.51
CA PHE A 90 16.28 -21.65 27.51
C PHE A 90 16.85 -21.55 28.93
N ASN A 91 16.29 -20.69 29.77
CA ASN A 91 16.69 -20.55 31.17
C ASN A 91 16.45 -21.86 31.95
N ARG A 92 15.40 -22.62 31.65
CA ARG A 92 15.21 -23.94 32.26
C ARG A 92 16.20 -25.00 31.78
N LEU A 93 16.70 -24.87 30.55
CA LEU A 93 17.66 -25.82 29.97
C LEU A 93 19.10 -25.51 30.36
N PHE A 94 19.47 -24.23 30.52
CA PHE A 94 20.86 -23.81 30.71
C PHE A 94 21.10 -23.02 32.00
N GLY A 95 20.07 -22.58 32.71
CA GLY A 95 20.16 -21.73 33.90
C GLY A 95 19.73 -22.45 35.18
N GLY A 96 20.25 -23.67 35.40
CA GLY A 96 19.94 -24.51 36.57
C GLY A 96 19.92 -23.78 37.91
#